data_AF-A0A6B3GHS9-F1
#
_entry.id   AF-A0A6B3GHS9-F1
#
_cell.length_a   1.000
_cell.length_b   1.000
_cell.length_c   1.000
_cell.angle_alpha   90.00
_cell.angle_beta   90.00
_cell.angle_gamma   90.00
#
_symmetry.space_group_name_H-M   'P 1'
#
loop_
_entity.id
_entity.type
_entity.pdbx_description
1 polymer ?
#
loop_
_entity_poly.entity_id
_entity_poly.type
_entity_poly.pdbx_seq_one_letter_code
_entity_poly.pdbx_strand_id
1 'polypeptide(L)'
;VFITHDLNEAMRLGDRIAVMRDGKIVQLGSAEDILVTPANDYVASFTQDVDRSRVLTAGAIMAEPHTVMGGKAADGTELRTPQDVLAAAPATVVEDTPIIDLFTPCSQSPDPVAVTDAKGKLVGVVPSSRLLAVLGEPMTPAEAPRDAAPTADVKQADEKNADVKKVAGV
;
A
#
# COMPACT_ATOMS: atom_id res chain seq x y z
N VAL A 1 -4.70 -22.30 -2.77
CA VAL A 1 -5.15 -21.53 -1.60
C VAL A 1 -4.26 -21.90 -0.43
N PHE A 2 -3.53 -20.94 0.12
CA PHE A 2 -2.64 -21.10 1.28
C PHE A 2 -3.31 -20.44 2.50
N ILE A 3 -3.20 -21.07 3.67
CA ILE A 3 -3.80 -20.57 4.92
C ILE A 3 -2.71 -20.60 5.97
N THR A 4 -2.47 -19.46 6.60
CA THR A 4 -1.52 -19.31 7.69
C THR A 4 -2.09 -18.37 8.75
N HIS A 5 -1.56 -18.47 9.96
CA HIS A 5 -1.80 -17.53 11.04
C HIS A 5 -0.68 -16.48 11.12
N ASP A 6 0.43 -16.70 10.41
CA ASP A 6 1.54 -15.75 10.35
C ASP A 6 1.29 -14.75 9.22
N LEU A 7 1.08 -13.51 9.62
CA LEU A 7 0.79 -12.46 8.66
C LEU A 7 2.00 -12.08 7.81
N ASN A 8 3.23 -12.14 8.35
CA ASN A 8 4.43 -11.87 7.56
C ASN A 8 4.62 -12.93 6.47
N GLU A 9 4.27 -14.18 6.77
CA GLU A 9 4.26 -15.25 5.77
C GLU A 9 3.20 -14.98 4.68
N ALA A 10 1.98 -14.59 5.08
CA ALA A 10 0.91 -14.25 4.14
C ALA A 10 1.28 -13.08 3.22
N MET A 11 1.90 -12.03 3.77
CA MET A 11 2.34 -10.83 3.04
C MET A 11 3.47 -11.12 2.06
N ARG A 12 4.33 -12.10 2.37
CA ARG A 12 5.47 -12.46 1.52
C ARG A 12 5.12 -13.44 0.41
N LEU A 13 4.18 -14.35 0.66
CA LEU A 13 3.86 -15.44 -0.27
C LEU A 13 2.58 -15.20 -1.09
N GLY A 14 1.69 -14.31 -0.64
CA GLY A 14 0.38 -14.12 -1.25
C GLY A 14 0.32 -12.93 -2.20
N ASP A 15 -0.02 -13.18 -3.47
CA ASP A 15 -0.39 -12.11 -4.41
C ASP A 15 -1.73 -11.45 -4.05
N ARG A 16 -2.62 -12.25 -3.44
CA ARG A 16 -3.92 -11.81 -2.93
C ARG A 16 -4.18 -12.44 -1.57
N ILE A 17 -4.58 -11.62 -0.62
CA ILE A 17 -4.77 -11.99 0.78
C ILE A 17 -6.25 -11.80 1.13
N ALA A 18 -6.85 -12.86 1.67
CA ALA A 18 -8.18 -12.80 2.28
C ALA A 18 -8.03 -12.78 3.80
N VAL A 19 -8.38 -11.66 4.42
CA VAL A 19 -8.49 -11.55 5.88
C VAL A 19 -9.87 -12.03 6.29
N MET A 20 -9.94 -12.93 7.27
CA MET A 20 -11.19 -13.53 7.73
C MET A 20 -11.44 -13.27 9.22
N ARG A 21 -12.72 -13.20 9.59
CA ARG A 21 -13.21 -13.15 10.97
C ARG A 21 -14.55 -13.89 11.07
N ASP A 22 -14.71 -14.72 12.08
CA ASP A 22 -15.96 -15.48 12.34
C ASP A 22 -16.46 -16.27 11.11
N GLY A 23 -15.52 -16.87 10.36
CA GLY A 23 -15.81 -17.64 9.14
C GLY A 23 -16.16 -16.81 7.90
N LYS A 24 -16.11 -15.48 7.97
CA LYS A 24 -16.39 -14.56 6.85
C LYS A 24 -15.13 -13.83 6.41
N ILE A 25 -14.99 -13.60 5.10
CA ILE A 25 -13.96 -12.70 4.57
C ILE A 25 -14.36 -11.27 4.92
N VAL A 26 -13.49 -10.57 5.63
CA VAL A 26 -13.67 -9.17 6.01
C VAL A 26 -12.91 -8.21 5.09
N GLN A 27 -11.85 -8.67 4.43
CA GLN A 27 -11.16 -7.93 3.38
C GLN A 27 -10.45 -8.90 2.42
N LEU A 28 -10.44 -8.56 1.14
CA LEU A 28 -9.71 -9.27 0.10
C LEU A 28 -8.96 -8.24 -0.75
N GLY A 29 -7.64 -8.32 -0.85
CA GLY A 29 -6.82 -7.34 -1.57
C GLY A 29 -5.38 -7.82 -1.78
N SER A 30 -4.52 -6.98 -2.35
CA SER A 30 -3.08 -7.22 -2.34
C SER A 30 -2.51 -7.08 -0.93
N ALA A 31 -1.26 -7.51 -0.72
CA ALA A 31 -0.56 -7.26 0.53
C ALA A 31 -0.52 -5.77 0.87
N GLU A 32 -0.28 -4.91 -0.14
CA GLU A 32 -0.27 -3.47 0.06
C GLU A 32 -1.66 -2.94 0.42
N ASP A 33 -2.73 -3.39 -0.25
CA ASP A 33 -4.10 -2.94 0.06
C ASP A 33 -4.50 -3.22 1.51
N ILE A 34 -4.18 -4.43 2.00
CA ILE A 34 -4.50 -4.85 3.37
C ILE A 34 -3.78 -3.97 4.40
N LEU A 35 -2.56 -3.53 4.11
CA LEU A 35 -1.74 -2.72 5.01
C LEU A 35 -2.03 -1.22 4.90
N VAL A 36 -2.28 -0.74 3.69
CA VAL A 36 -2.43 0.68 3.37
C VAL A 36 -3.87 1.14 3.57
N THR A 37 -4.85 0.29 3.23
CA THR A 37 -6.26 0.65 3.31
C THR A 37 -7.03 -0.46 4.04
N PRO A 38 -6.81 -0.63 5.36
CA PRO A 38 -7.54 -1.64 6.13
C PRO A 38 -9.04 -1.32 6.10
N ALA A 39 -9.87 -2.33 5.85
CA ALA A 39 -11.31 -2.17 5.66
C ALA A 39 -12.06 -1.80 6.94
N ASN A 40 -11.50 -2.10 8.11
CA ASN A 40 -12.07 -1.79 9.42
C ASN A 40 -10.99 -1.90 10.52
N ASP A 41 -11.36 -1.47 11.73
CA ASP A 41 -10.47 -1.47 12.91
C ASP A 41 -9.90 -2.84 13.25
N TYR A 42 -10.66 -3.91 12.97
CA TYR A 42 -10.17 -5.27 13.19
C TYR A 42 -9.02 -5.59 12.23
N VAL A 43 -9.15 -5.28 10.93
CA VAL A 43 -8.06 -5.51 9.98
C VAL A 43 -6.86 -4.61 10.30
N ALA A 44 -7.09 -3.35 10.66
CA ALA A 44 -6.03 -2.42 11.05
C ALA A 44 -5.23 -2.91 12.27
N SER A 45 -5.93 -3.40 13.30
CA SER A 45 -5.30 -3.97 14.50
C SER A 45 -4.59 -5.28 14.19
N PHE A 46 -5.17 -6.12 13.33
CA PHE A 46 -4.60 -7.40 12.93
C PHE A 46 -3.29 -7.26 12.14
N THR A 47 -3.12 -6.15 11.41
CA THR A 47 -1.95 -5.89 10.56
C THR A 47 -0.89 -5.01 11.21
N GLN A 48 -1.04 -4.68 12.50
CA GLN A 48 -0.17 -3.73 13.18
C GLN A 48 1.30 -4.18 13.21
N ASP A 49 1.55 -5.45 13.50
CA ASP A 49 2.89 -6.03 13.70
C ASP A 49 3.59 -6.50 12.41
N VAL A 50 3.02 -6.19 11.25
CA VAL A 50 3.67 -6.49 9.96
C VAL A 50 4.82 -5.54 9.72
N ASP A 51 5.95 -6.08 9.30
CA ASP A 51 7.07 -5.28 8.82
C ASP A 51 6.75 -4.66 7.45
N ARG A 52 6.11 -3.48 7.48
CA ARG A 52 5.71 -2.70 6.31
C ARG A 52 6.90 -2.34 5.41
N SER A 53 8.10 -2.19 5.97
CA SER A 53 9.29 -1.82 5.19
C SER A 53 9.68 -2.86 4.15
N ARG A 54 9.27 -4.12 4.36
CA ARG A 54 9.58 -5.26 3.49
C ARG A 54 8.46 -5.61 2.52
N VAL A 55 7.29 -5.00 2.69
CA VAL A 55 6.08 -5.31 1.91
C VAL A 55 5.72 -4.14 1.00
N LEU A 56 5.86 -2.91 1.49
CA LEU A 56 5.39 -1.73 0.77
C LEU A 56 6.41 -1.20 -0.24
N THR A 57 5.87 -0.68 -1.32
CA THR A 57 6.60 -0.01 -2.41
C THR A 57 6.27 1.48 -2.44
N ALA A 58 7.06 2.25 -3.20
CA ALA A 58 6.84 3.67 -3.43
C ALA A 58 5.45 3.93 -4.00
N GLY A 59 5.00 3.13 -4.96
CA GLY A 59 3.68 3.22 -5.57
C GLY A 59 2.54 3.00 -4.57
N ALA A 60 2.71 2.07 -3.62
CA ALA A 60 1.70 1.79 -2.61
C ALA A 60 1.45 2.95 -1.64
N ILE A 61 2.47 3.77 -1.40
CA ILE A 61 2.41 4.87 -0.43
C ILE A 61 2.48 6.25 -1.07
N MET A 62 2.59 6.38 -2.39
CA MET A 62 2.72 7.70 -3.03
C MET A 62 1.44 8.51 -2.92
N ALA A 63 1.61 9.82 -2.82
CA ALA A 63 0.57 10.80 -3.03
C ALA A 63 0.54 11.21 -4.50
N GLU A 64 -0.62 11.70 -4.93
CA GLU A 64 -0.77 12.27 -6.26
C GLU A 64 0.14 13.50 -6.44
N PRO A 65 0.75 13.73 -7.63
CA PRO A 65 1.70 14.83 -7.83
C PRO A 65 1.12 16.20 -7.52
N HIS A 66 -0.19 16.40 -7.71
CA HIS A 66 -0.85 17.68 -7.45
C HIS A 66 -0.87 18.07 -5.96
N THR A 67 -0.62 17.12 -5.05
CA THR A 67 -0.60 17.39 -3.60
C THR A 67 0.57 18.29 -3.16
N VAL A 68 1.62 18.39 -3.96
CA VAL A 68 2.79 19.25 -3.70
C VAL A 68 2.86 20.46 -4.64
N MET A 69 1.96 20.55 -5.62
CA MET A 69 1.95 21.64 -6.59
C MET A 69 1.51 22.96 -5.95
N GLY A 70 2.11 24.07 -6.40
CA GLY A 70 1.91 25.39 -5.83
C GLY A 70 2.68 25.64 -4.52
N GLY A 71 3.37 24.62 -4.01
CA GLY A 71 4.32 24.73 -2.91
C GLY A 71 5.68 25.27 -3.36
N LYS A 72 6.61 25.35 -2.40
CA LYS A 72 8.02 25.68 -2.63
C LYS A 72 8.89 24.54 -2.14
N ALA A 73 9.89 24.17 -2.95
CA ALA A 73 10.96 23.27 -2.57
C ALA A 73 11.90 23.91 -1.55
N ALA A 74 12.78 23.12 -0.94
CA ALA A 74 13.73 23.58 0.07
C ALA A 74 14.69 24.67 -0.45
N ASP A 75 15.02 24.63 -1.74
CA ASP A 75 15.86 25.62 -2.42
C ASP A 75 15.10 26.91 -2.81
N GLY A 76 13.80 26.98 -2.54
CA GLY A 76 12.93 28.11 -2.85
C GLY A 76 12.24 28.04 -4.22
N THR A 77 12.50 27.00 -5.02
CA THR A 77 11.86 26.78 -6.32
C THR A 77 10.37 26.56 -6.16
N GLU A 78 9.55 27.24 -6.97
CA GLU A 78 8.11 27.01 -6.99
C GLU A 78 7.74 25.78 -7.82
N LEU A 79 7.00 24.86 -7.22
CA LEU A 79 6.60 23.60 -7.85
C LEU A 79 5.34 23.82 -8.69
N ARG A 80 5.50 24.33 -9.92
CA ARG A 80 4.36 24.63 -10.81
C ARG A 80 4.12 23.54 -11.85
N THR A 81 5.15 22.78 -12.18
CA THR A 81 5.14 21.75 -13.22
C THR A 81 5.70 20.43 -12.68
N PRO A 82 5.37 19.30 -13.32
CA PRO A 82 6.02 18.01 -13.01
C PRO A 82 7.55 18.06 -13.10
N GLN A 83 8.09 18.86 -14.02
CA GLN A 83 9.52 19.06 -14.19
C GLN A 83 10.15 19.77 -13.00
N ASP A 84 9.47 20.73 -12.39
CA ASP A 84 9.95 21.43 -11.19
C ASP A 84 10.07 20.43 -10.02
N VAL A 85 9.07 19.56 -9.86
CA VAL A 85 9.10 18.49 -8.83
C VAL A 85 10.25 17.53 -9.07
N LEU A 86 10.44 17.07 -10.31
CA LEU A 86 11.55 16.17 -10.65
C LEU A 86 12.93 16.82 -10.45
N ALA A 87 13.05 18.12 -10.69
CA ALA A 87 14.31 18.85 -10.51
C ALA A 87 14.63 19.09 -9.02
N ALA A 88 13.60 19.33 -8.19
CA ALA A 88 13.76 19.56 -6.77
C ALA A 88 13.89 18.26 -5.94
N ALA A 89 13.37 17.14 -6.44
CA ALA A 89 13.34 15.89 -5.68
C ALA A 89 14.76 15.39 -5.34
N PRO A 90 14.99 14.91 -4.11
CA PRO A 90 16.30 14.36 -3.70
C PRO A 90 16.62 13.02 -4.40
N ALA A 91 15.60 12.33 -4.88
CA ALA A 91 15.71 11.12 -5.70
C ALA A 91 14.47 10.95 -6.57
N THR A 92 14.66 10.19 -7.66
CA THR A 92 13.59 9.72 -8.55
C THR A 92 13.61 8.20 -8.57
N VAL A 93 12.48 7.58 -8.29
CA VAL A 93 12.32 6.12 -8.17
C VAL A 93 11.15 5.63 -9.02
N VAL A 94 11.05 4.32 -9.22
CA VAL A 94 9.89 3.68 -9.88
C VAL A 94 8.89 3.16 -8.86
N GLU A 95 7.64 2.93 -9.27
CA GLU A 95 6.53 2.49 -8.40
C GLU A 95 6.87 1.25 -7.56
N ASP A 96 7.56 0.27 -8.14
CA ASP A 96 7.93 -0.99 -7.47
C ASP A 96 9.12 -0.85 -6.50
N THR A 97 9.67 0.36 -6.34
CA THR A 97 10.84 0.59 -5.47
C THR A 97 10.44 0.38 -4.01
N PRO A 98 11.13 -0.50 -3.25
CA PRO A 98 10.82 -0.72 -1.83
C PRO A 98 10.91 0.56 -1.01
N ILE A 99 10.00 0.75 -0.04
CA ILE A 99 10.00 1.98 0.79
C ILE A 99 11.29 2.15 1.61
N ILE A 100 12.02 1.05 1.87
CA ILE A 100 13.31 1.09 2.56
C ILE A 100 14.36 1.91 1.79
N ASP A 101 14.28 1.93 0.46
CA ASP A 101 15.21 2.68 -0.39
C ASP A 101 14.89 4.19 -0.40
N LEU A 102 13.70 4.58 0.07
CA LEU A 102 13.27 5.98 0.16
C LEU A 102 13.80 6.68 1.42
N PHE A 103 14.19 5.93 2.47
CA PHE A 103 14.67 6.55 3.71
C PHE A 103 15.89 7.42 3.53
N THR A 104 16.87 6.93 2.74
CA THR A 104 18.13 7.66 2.52
C THR A 104 17.87 9.03 1.89
N PRO A 105 17.17 9.15 0.74
CA PRO A 105 16.87 10.46 0.17
C PRO A 105 15.95 11.32 1.05
N CYS A 106 14.93 10.73 1.69
CA CYS A 106 14.04 11.47 2.60
C CYS A 106 14.74 12.01 3.87
N SER A 107 15.86 11.39 4.28
CA SER A 107 16.67 11.85 5.42
C SER A 107 17.56 13.05 5.06
N GLN A 108 17.91 13.18 3.77
CA GLN A 108 18.83 14.20 3.27
C GLN A 108 18.13 15.47 2.80
N SER A 109 16.84 15.41 2.49
CA SER A 109 16.04 16.56 2.05
C SER A 109 14.62 16.49 2.60
N PRO A 110 14.00 17.63 2.94
CA PRO A 110 12.57 17.70 3.22
C PRO A 110 11.70 17.63 1.95
N ASP A 111 12.30 17.76 0.76
CA ASP A 111 11.58 17.68 -0.52
C ASP A 111 11.11 16.23 -0.79
N PRO A 112 9.95 16.06 -1.42
CA PRO A 112 9.38 14.74 -1.65
C PRO A 112 10.21 13.95 -2.67
N VAL A 113 10.33 12.63 -2.46
CA VAL A 113 10.88 11.72 -3.46
C VAL A 113 9.91 11.63 -4.63
N ALA A 114 10.40 11.76 -5.87
CA ALA A 114 9.59 11.65 -7.07
C ALA A 114 9.42 10.19 -7.48
N VAL A 115 8.19 9.79 -7.81
CA VAL A 115 7.88 8.45 -8.34
C VAL A 115 7.50 8.58 -9.80
N THR A 116 8.16 7.81 -10.67
CA THR A 116 7.97 7.83 -12.11
C THR A 116 7.57 6.48 -12.68
N ASP A 117 6.85 6.51 -13.81
CA ASP A 117 6.63 5.31 -14.63
C ASP A 117 7.92 4.89 -15.37
N ALA A 118 7.85 3.78 -16.10
CA ALA A 118 8.96 3.27 -16.91
C ALA A 118 9.43 4.22 -18.04
N LYS A 119 8.68 5.28 -18.34
CA LYS A 119 9.02 6.30 -19.33
C LYS A 119 9.60 7.57 -18.69
N GLY A 120 9.78 7.58 -17.36
CA GLY A 120 10.27 8.72 -16.61
C GLY A 120 9.22 9.82 -16.39
N LYS A 121 7.94 9.52 -16.64
CA LYS A 121 6.86 10.47 -16.37
C LYS A 121 6.55 10.43 -14.88
N LEU A 122 6.45 11.60 -14.25
CA LEU A 122 6.01 11.74 -12.86
C LEU A 122 4.58 11.19 -12.70
N VAL A 123 4.42 10.17 -11.86
CA VAL A 123 3.14 9.54 -11.53
C VAL A 123 2.75 9.76 -10.08
N GLY A 124 3.72 10.03 -9.19
CA GLY A 124 3.44 10.30 -7.78
C GLY A 124 4.62 10.92 -7.07
N VAL A 125 4.40 11.25 -5.80
CA VAL A 125 5.39 11.82 -4.90
C VAL A 125 5.28 11.18 -3.52
N VAL A 126 6.41 10.99 -2.83
CA VAL A 126 6.44 10.48 -1.46
C VAL A 126 7.06 11.54 -0.55
N PRO A 127 6.24 12.34 0.16
CA PRO A 127 6.74 13.24 1.20
C PRO A 127 7.29 12.44 2.39
N SER A 128 8.35 12.96 3.05
CA SER A 128 8.92 12.32 4.25
C SER A 128 7.89 12.12 5.37
N SER A 129 6.93 13.03 5.52
CA SER A 129 5.83 12.88 6.48
C SER A 129 4.95 11.66 6.18
N ARG A 130 4.70 11.36 4.91
CA ARG A 130 3.90 10.21 4.48
C ARG A 130 4.67 8.90 4.69
N LEU A 131 5.97 8.89 4.38
CA LEU A 131 6.83 7.75 4.68
C LEU A 131 6.86 7.44 6.18
N LEU A 132 6.98 8.47 7.03
CA LEU A 132 6.98 8.32 8.49
C LEU A 132 5.62 7.86 9.04
N ALA A 133 4.51 8.38 8.52
CA ALA A 133 3.17 7.97 8.93
C ALA A 133 2.94 6.46 8.72
N VAL A 134 3.40 5.93 7.58
CA VAL A 134 3.31 4.50 7.26
C VAL A 134 4.09 3.62 8.24
N LEU A 135 5.12 4.14 8.90
CA LEU A 135 5.95 3.38 9.84
C LEU A 135 5.49 3.54 11.28
N GLY A 136 4.92 4.71 11.61
CA GLY A 136 4.61 5.11 12.98
C GLY A 136 3.19 4.78 13.43
N GLU A 137 2.21 4.74 12.52
CA GLU A 137 0.80 4.58 12.89
C GLU A 137 0.15 3.40 12.14
N PRO A 138 -0.67 2.56 12.82
CA PRO A 138 -1.61 1.71 12.09
C PRO A 138 -2.53 2.65 11.31
N MET A 139 -2.50 2.57 9.98
CA MET A 139 -3.32 3.45 9.16
C MET A 139 -4.79 3.28 9.55
N THR A 140 -5.41 4.38 9.94
CA THR A 140 -6.82 4.40 10.28
C THR A 140 -7.61 3.94 9.06
N PRO A 141 -8.66 3.12 9.22
CA PRO A 141 -9.50 2.72 8.11
C PRO A 141 -9.91 3.93 7.29
N ALA A 142 -9.80 3.86 5.96
CA ALA A 142 -10.44 4.84 5.11
C ALA A 142 -11.94 4.83 5.48
N GLU A 143 -12.51 5.99 5.83
CA GLU A 143 -13.91 6.07 6.26
C GLU A 143 -14.79 5.34 5.23
N ALA A 144 -15.33 4.18 5.63
CA ALA A 144 -16.11 3.35 4.74
C ALA A 144 -17.26 4.19 4.16
N PRO A 145 -17.59 4.07 2.87
CA PRO A 145 -18.85 4.59 2.37
C PRO A 145 -19.96 4.05 3.26
N ARG A 146 -20.64 4.94 4.00
CA ARG A 146 -21.82 4.56 4.77
C ARG A 146 -22.84 4.05 3.76
N ASP A 147 -23.27 2.81 3.98
CA ASP A 147 -24.15 1.97 3.14
C ASP A 147 -23.50 1.20 1.98
N ALA A 148 -22.91 0.05 2.32
CA ALA A 148 -23.03 -1.14 1.48
C ALA A 148 -23.70 -2.26 2.29
N ALA A 149 -25.01 -2.42 2.08
CA ALA A 149 -25.79 -3.56 2.56
C ALA A 149 -25.19 -4.89 2.03
N PRO A 150 -25.40 -6.02 2.74
CA PRO A 150 -24.74 -7.28 2.40
C PRO A 150 -25.42 -7.90 1.17
N THR A 151 -24.67 -8.00 0.06
CA THR A 151 -24.99 -8.88 -1.07
C THR A 151 -23.66 -9.41 -1.60
N ALA A 152 -23.47 -10.68 -1.95
CA ALA A 152 -24.43 -11.70 -2.35
C ALA A 152 -23.92 -13.11 -1.99
N ASP A 153 -24.87 -14.02 -1.86
CA ASP A 153 -24.69 -15.47 -1.87
C ASP A 153 -23.73 -15.92 -2.98
N VAL A 154 -22.73 -16.71 -2.61
CA VAL A 154 -21.94 -17.49 -3.57
C VAL A 154 -22.85 -18.61 -4.08
N LYS A 155 -23.56 -18.34 -5.17
CA LYS A 155 -24.21 -19.38 -5.96
C LYS A 155 -23.15 -20.26 -6.61
N GLN A 156 -23.19 -21.51 -6.20
CA GLN A 156 -22.56 -22.68 -6.79
C GLN A 156 -22.80 -22.72 -8.31
N ALA A 157 -21.72 -22.71 -9.11
CA ALA A 157 -21.75 -23.12 -10.50
C ALA A 157 -20.37 -23.65 -10.95
N ASP A 158 -20.40 -24.94 -11.26
CA ASP A 158 -19.56 -25.73 -12.18
C ASP A 158 -18.07 -25.98 -11.90
N GLU A 159 -17.86 -27.21 -11.43
CA GLU A 159 -16.70 -28.06 -11.66
C GLU A 159 -16.21 -28.00 -13.12
N LYS A 160 -14.95 -27.59 -13.30
CA LYS A 160 -13.91 -28.31 -14.06
C LYS A 160 -12.65 -27.44 -14.15
N ASN A 161 -11.74 -27.59 -13.19
CA ASN A 161 -10.39 -28.09 -13.49
C ASN A 161 -9.66 -28.43 -12.18
N ALA A 162 -8.93 -29.54 -12.22
CA ALA A 162 -8.29 -30.17 -11.08
C ALA A 162 -7.09 -29.36 -10.56
N ASP A 163 -7.00 -29.23 -9.23
CA ASP A 163 -5.88 -29.69 -8.39
C ASP A 163 -5.99 -29.06 -7.00
N VAL A 164 -6.86 -29.65 -6.18
CA VAL A 164 -7.08 -29.25 -4.77
C VAL A 164 -6.49 -30.33 -3.88
N LYS A 165 -5.31 -30.07 -3.30
CA LYS A 165 -4.79 -30.88 -2.19
C LYS A 165 -5.36 -30.37 -0.88
N LYS A 166 -6.10 -31.25 -0.21
CA LYS A 166 -6.89 -31.03 1.00
C LYS A 166 -6.19 -31.74 2.17
N VAL A 167 -5.99 -31.07 3.30
CA VAL A 167 -5.83 -31.73 4.61
C VAL A 167 -6.50 -30.86 5.67
N ALA A 168 -7.48 -31.44 6.36
CA ALA A 168 -8.08 -30.95 7.59
C ALA A 168 -7.66 -31.88 8.72
N GLY A 169 -7.59 -31.39 9.97
CA GLY A 169 -7.31 -32.25 11.11
C GLY A 169 -7.53 -31.56 12.45
N VAL A 170 -8.77 -31.77 12.96
CA VAL A 170 -9.26 -31.84 14.36
C VAL A 170 -9.06 -30.62 15.26
#